data_AF-A0A183TR51-F1
#
_entry.id   AF-A0A183TR51-F1
#
_cell.length_a   1.000
_cell.length_b   1.000
_cell.length_c   1.000
_cell.angle_alpha   90.00
_cell.angle_beta   90.00
_cell.angle_gamma   90.00
#
_symmetry.space_group_name_H-M   'P 1'
#
loop_
_entity.id
_entity.type
_entity.pdbx_description
1 polymer ?
#
loop_
_entity_poly.entity_id
_entity_poly.type
_entity_poly.pdbx_seq_one_letter_code
_entity_poly.pdbx_strand_id
1 'polypeptide(L)'
;MEELHAPDDNATVETRWCQLRNVVQSTVLEGLGCARRQHQDWVDENDADISNLLAEKNGLHKAYMDLRTDATKAAFFRCRHLVQQRLREMRDAWMVRKAKEIQWYADRNEMKKNQSHQGHL
;
A
#
# COMPACT_ATOMS: atom_id res chain seq x y z
N MET A 1 14.82 43.33 29.36
CA MET A 1 14.32 42.99 28.01
C MET A 1 14.22 41.48 28.01
N GLU A 2 13.05 40.95 28.38
CA GLU A 2 12.80 39.50 28.37
C GLU A 2 12.09 39.17 27.06
N GLU A 3 12.72 38.29 26.30
CA GLU A 3 12.36 37.89 24.94
C GLU A 3 11.34 36.75 25.01
N LEU A 4 10.10 37.05 24.60
CA LEU A 4 9.02 36.07 24.46
C LEU A 4 9.30 35.20 23.22
N HIS A 5 9.75 33.98 23.44
CA HIS A 5 9.81 32.95 22.41
C HIS A 5 8.37 32.49 22.12
N ALA A 6 7.80 32.95 21.01
CA ALA A 6 6.53 32.44 20.50
C ALA A 6 6.69 30.93 20.15
N PRO A 7 5.76 30.06 20.54
CA PRO A 7 5.74 28.69 20.04
C PRO A 7 5.39 28.72 18.55
N ASP A 8 6.22 28.06 17.74
CA ASP A 8 6.02 27.90 16.30
C ASP A 8 4.63 27.33 16.00
N ASP A 9 3.77 28.14 15.37
CA ASP A 9 2.39 27.77 15.02
C ASP A 9 2.33 26.47 14.19
N ASN A 10 3.38 26.18 13.43
CA ASN A 10 3.53 24.96 12.64
C ASN A 10 3.59 23.70 13.53
N ALA A 11 4.36 23.73 14.63
CA ALA A 11 4.42 22.64 15.59
C ALA A 11 3.04 22.35 16.22
N THR A 12 2.21 23.38 16.37
CA THR A 12 0.85 23.25 16.89
C THR A 12 -0.09 22.58 15.89
N VAL A 13 0.05 22.87 14.59
CA VAL A 13 -0.75 22.26 13.52
C VAL A 13 -0.38 20.78 13.33
N GLU A 14 0.91 20.44 13.31
CA GLU A 14 1.36 19.04 13.27
C GLU A 14 0.87 18.24 14.48
N THR A 15 0.91 18.84 15.68
CA THR A 15 0.44 18.19 16.90
C THR A 15 -1.06 17.90 16.83
N ARG A 16 -1.86 18.86 16.35
CA ARG A 16 -3.32 18.69 16.17
C ARG A 16 -3.65 17.66 15.09
N TRP A 17 -2.89 17.64 14.00
CA TRP A 17 -3.04 16.65 12.93
C TRP A 17 -2.72 15.23 13.41
N CYS A 18 -1.64 15.07 14.18
CA CYS A 18 -1.27 13.79 14.79
C CYS A 18 -2.33 13.30 15.77
N GLN A 19 -2.88 14.18 16.62
CA GLN A 19 -3.97 13.82 17.54
C GLN A 19 -5.22 13.37 16.79
N LEU A 20 -5.63 14.11 15.76
CA LEU A 20 -6.78 13.76 14.94
C LEU A 20 -6.61 12.38 14.29
N ARG A 21 -5.44 12.12 13.70
CA ARG A 21 -5.12 10.83 13.08
C ARG A 21 -5.20 9.69 14.08
N ASN A 22 -4.65 9.87 15.28
CA ASN A 22 -4.64 8.84 16.31
C ASN A 22 -6.06 8.53 16.81
N VAL A 23 -6.90 9.55 17.01
CA VAL A 23 -8.30 9.38 17.43
C VAL A 23 -9.10 8.63 16.36
N VAL A 24 -8.94 9.01 15.08
CA VAL A 24 -9.61 8.32 13.98
C VAL A 24 -9.16 6.85 13.92
N GLN A 25 -7.85 6.59 14.05
CA GLN A 25 -7.32 5.22 14.06
C GLN A 25 -7.83 4.40 15.25
N SER A 26 -7.87 4.97 16.46
CA SER A 26 -8.35 4.28 17.65
C SER A 26 -9.84 3.98 17.58
N THR A 27 -10.66 4.94 17.14
CA THR A 27 -12.11 4.75 16.99
C THR A 27 -12.45 3.73 15.90
N VAL A 28 -11.68 3.73 14.80
CA VAL A 28 -11.80 2.68 13.77
C VAL A 28 -11.44 1.32 14.35
N LEU A 29 -10.37 1.21 15.15
CA LEU A 29 -9.94 -0.05 15.75
C LEU A 29 -10.96 -0.61 16.76
N GLU A 30 -11.54 0.28 17.58
CA GLU A 30 -12.53 -0.04 18.62
C GLU A 30 -13.90 -0.39 18.01
N GLY A 31 -14.32 0.32 16.95
CA GLY A 31 -15.60 0.11 16.29
C GLY A 31 -15.63 -1.04 15.28
N LEU A 32 -14.52 -1.30 14.57
CA LEU A 32 -14.46 -2.37 13.56
C LEU A 32 -13.93 -3.69 14.09
N GLY A 33 -13.42 -3.76 15.33
CA GLY A 33 -12.91 -4.98 15.96
C GLY A 33 -11.95 -5.71 15.02
N CYS A 34 -10.69 -5.27 14.95
CA CYS A 34 -9.71 -5.71 13.97
C CYS A 34 -9.46 -7.23 14.00
N ALA A 35 -10.34 -7.99 13.37
CA ALA A 35 -10.03 -9.29 12.79
C ALA A 35 -9.09 -8.96 11.63
N ARG A 36 -7.81 -8.79 11.96
CA ARG A 36 -6.71 -8.64 11.01
C ARG A 36 -6.87 -9.79 10.04
N ARG A 37 -7.49 -9.56 8.89
CA ARG A 37 -7.47 -10.51 7.79
C ARG A 37 -6.00 -10.53 7.41
N GLN A 38 -5.23 -11.44 8.02
CA GLN A 38 -3.82 -11.70 7.69
C GLN A 38 -3.74 -12.42 6.35
N HIS A 39 -4.53 -11.95 5.39
CA HIS A 39 -4.35 -12.31 4.03
C HIS A 39 -3.25 -11.36 3.55
N GLN A 40 -2.12 -11.91 3.15
CA GLN A 40 -1.08 -11.14 2.46
C GLN A 40 -1.71 -10.61 1.18
N ASP A 41 -2.18 -9.37 1.27
CA ASP A 41 -2.68 -8.65 0.12
C ASP A 41 -1.46 -8.18 -0.67
N TRP A 42 -1.61 -8.04 -1.98
CA TRP A 42 -0.52 -7.65 -2.87
C TRP A 42 0.15 -6.33 -2.48
N VAL A 43 -0.51 -5.50 -1.66
CA VAL A 43 0.03 -4.25 -1.14
C VAL A 43 1.05 -4.54 -0.04
N ASP A 44 0.69 -5.30 0.99
CA ASP A 44 1.55 -5.64 2.13
C ASP A 44 2.88 -6.30 1.69
N GLU A 45 2.85 -7.13 0.64
CA GLU A 45 4.06 -7.77 0.10
C GLU A 45 5.00 -6.80 -0.64
N ASN A 46 4.47 -5.67 -1.12
CA ASN A 46 5.17 -4.69 -1.96
C ASN A 46 5.27 -3.30 -1.29
N ASP A 47 4.96 -3.19 0.00
CA ASP A 47 4.83 -1.92 0.74
C ASP A 47 6.03 -0.99 0.60
N ALA A 48 7.25 -1.54 0.66
CA ALA A 48 8.49 -0.78 0.51
C ALA A 48 8.64 -0.20 -0.90
N ASP A 49 8.35 -1.00 -1.92
CA ASP A 49 8.45 -0.58 -3.33
C ASP A 49 7.37 0.45 -3.67
N ILE A 50 6.14 0.24 -3.18
CA ILE A 50 5.03 1.20 -3.32
C ILE A 50 5.39 2.53 -2.64
N SER A 51 5.96 2.48 -1.44
CA SER A 51 6.38 3.68 -0.72
C SER A 51 7.47 4.46 -1.47
N ASN A 52 8.46 3.77 -2.04
CA ASN A 52 9.52 4.38 -2.84
C ASN A 52 8.97 5.05 -4.12
N LEU A 53 8.12 4.33 -4.86
CA LEU A 53 7.45 4.85 -6.06
C LEU A 53 6.61 6.10 -5.77
N LEU A 54 5.92 6.14 -4.62
CA LEU A 54 5.16 7.30 -4.18
C LEU A 54 6.06 8.47 -3.79
N ALA A 55 7.19 8.21 -3.12
CA ALA A 55 8.15 9.24 -2.75
C ALA A 55 8.73 9.95 -3.98
N GLU A 56 9.15 9.19 -4.99
CA GLU A 56 9.68 9.73 -6.25
C GLU A 56 8.63 10.58 -6.99
N LYS A 57 7.41 10.05 -7.13
CA LYS A 57 6.29 10.76 -7.76
C LYS A 57 5.97 12.07 -7.04
N ASN A 58 5.98 12.06 -5.70
CA ASN A 58 5.68 13.25 -4.90
C ASN A 58 6.79 14.31 -5.00
N GLY A 59 8.07 13.89 -5.04
CA GLY A 59 9.19 14.80 -5.29
C GLY A 59 9.09 15.49 -6.65
N LEU A 60 8.78 14.73 -7.71
CA LEU A 60 8.58 15.28 -9.05
C LEU A 60 7.32 16.16 -9.16
N HIS A 61 6.26 15.80 -8.45
CA HIS A 61 5.06 16.64 -8.36
C HIS A 61 5.37 18.00 -7.74
N LYS A 62 6.15 18.01 -6.65
CA LYS A 62 6.59 19.25 -6.01
C LYS A 62 7.44 20.10 -6.97
N ALA A 63 8.42 19.51 -7.64
CA ALA A 63 9.24 20.21 -8.63
C ALA A 63 8.41 20.76 -9.81
N TYR A 64 7.37 20.04 -10.24
CA TYR A 64 6.42 20.51 -11.26
C TYR A 64 5.56 21.68 -10.77
N MET A 65 5.13 21.69 -9.51
CA MET A 65 4.39 22.81 -8.92
C MET A 65 5.28 24.05 -8.74
N ASP A 66 6.52 23.87 -8.28
CA ASP A 66 7.45 24.95 -7.99
C ASP A 66 8.01 25.62 -9.26
N LEU A 67 8.41 24.80 -10.25
CA LEU A 67 9.08 25.25 -11.47
C LEU A 67 8.38 24.63 -12.67
N ARG A 68 7.17 25.12 -12.96
CA ARG A 68 6.20 24.60 -13.95
C ARG A 68 6.68 24.74 -15.41
N THR A 69 7.78 24.07 -15.74
CA THR A 69 8.45 24.02 -17.05
C THR A 69 8.04 22.76 -17.80
N ASP A 70 8.26 22.74 -19.12
CA ASP A 70 7.95 21.56 -19.93
C ASP A 70 8.77 20.33 -19.51
N ALA A 71 10.00 20.54 -19.04
CA ALA A 71 10.87 19.47 -18.55
C ALA A 71 10.33 18.82 -17.26
N THR A 72 9.97 19.61 -16.24
CA THR A 72 9.43 19.08 -14.96
C THR A 72 8.06 18.46 -15.16
N LYS A 73 7.22 19.06 -16.02
CA LYS A 73 5.95 18.49 -16.45
C LYS A 73 6.15 17.12 -17.10
N ALA A 74 7.05 17.02 -18.07
CA ALA A 74 7.33 15.76 -18.75
C ALA A 74 7.89 14.69 -17.79
N ALA A 75 8.78 15.06 -16.88
CA ALA A 75 9.31 14.15 -15.87
C ALA A 75 8.22 13.61 -14.94
N PHE A 76 7.32 14.47 -14.44
CA PHE A 76 6.20 14.06 -13.60
C PHE A 76 5.25 13.10 -14.31
N PHE A 77 4.86 13.39 -15.56
CA PHE A 77 3.96 12.50 -16.31
C PHE A 77 4.60 11.15 -16.64
N ARG A 78 5.92 11.11 -16.93
CA ARG A 78 6.66 9.84 -17.13
C ARG A 78 6.69 9.01 -15.85
N CYS A 79 7.05 9.63 -14.72
CA CYS A 79 7.05 8.95 -13.42
C CYS A 79 5.66 8.44 -13.06
N ARG A 80 4.62 9.26 -13.24
CA ARG A 80 3.22 8.84 -13.01
C ARG A 80 2.86 7.61 -13.84
N HIS A 81 3.26 7.55 -15.11
CA HIS A 81 3.02 6.37 -15.95
C HIS A 81 3.76 5.14 -15.42
N LEU A 82 5.05 5.30 -15.06
CA LEU A 82 5.86 4.22 -14.51
C LEU A 82 5.25 3.65 -13.22
N VAL A 83 4.82 4.51 -12.30
CA VAL A 83 4.15 4.10 -11.07
C VAL A 83 2.88 3.30 -11.37
N GLN A 84 2.07 3.76 -12.33
CA GLN A 84 0.85 3.04 -12.73
C GLN A 84 1.15 1.65 -13.33
N GLN A 85 2.22 1.54 -14.14
CA GLN A 85 2.65 0.27 -14.70
C GLN A 85 3.13 -0.69 -13.61
N ARG A 86 4.02 -0.24 -12.72
CA ARG A 86 4.55 -1.07 -11.62
C ARG A 86 3.46 -1.58 -10.70
N LEU A 87 2.52 -0.73 -10.31
CA LEU A 87 1.39 -1.14 -9.47
C LEU A 87 0.51 -2.18 -10.16
N ARG A 88 0.36 -2.11 -11.50
CA ARG A 88 -0.37 -3.11 -12.27
C ARG A 88 0.38 -4.44 -12.28
N GLU A 89 1.68 -4.42 -12.57
CA GLU A 89 2.53 -5.62 -12.56
C GLU A 89 2.51 -6.34 -11.22
N MET A 90 2.63 -5.61 -10.10
CA MET A 90 2.60 -6.17 -8.75
C MET A 90 1.26 -6.87 -8.46
N ARG A 91 0.14 -6.21 -8.81
CA ARG A 91 -1.19 -6.79 -8.66
C ARG A 91 -1.37 -8.04 -9.52
N ASP A 92 -0.94 -7.98 -10.77
CA ASP A 92 -1.08 -9.08 -11.72
C ASP A 92 -0.23 -10.29 -11.28
N ALA A 93 0.98 -10.07 -10.77
CA ALA A 93 1.84 -11.11 -10.21
C ALA A 93 1.20 -11.81 -9.00
N TRP A 94 0.56 -11.04 -8.11
CA TRP A 94 -0.17 -11.60 -6.97
C TRP A 94 -1.39 -12.41 -7.41
N MET A 95 -2.16 -11.92 -8.40
CA MET A 95 -3.30 -12.65 -8.97
C MET A 95 -2.88 -14.01 -9.55
N VAL A 96 -1.76 -14.05 -10.28
CA VAL A 96 -1.20 -15.30 -10.81
C VAL A 96 -0.80 -16.25 -9.68
N ARG A 97 -0.20 -15.75 -8.60
CA ARG A 97 0.17 -16.58 -7.44
C ARG A 97 -1.06 -17.17 -6.76
N LYS A 98 -2.10 -16.37 -6.54
CA LYS A 98 -3.35 -16.84 -5.92
C LYS A 98 -4.09 -17.85 -6.79
N ALA A 99 -4.10 -17.67 -8.11
CA ALA A 99 -4.66 -18.67 -9.03
C ALA A 99 -3.93 -20.02 -8.91
N LYS A 100 -2.59 -20.00 -8.84
CA LYS A 100 -1.79 -21.22 -8.65
C LYS A 100 -2.07 -21.90 -7.32
N GLU A 101 -2.23 -21.13 -6.25
CA GLU A 101 -2.56 -21.66 -4.92
C GLU A 101 -3.92 -22.38 -4.93
N ILE A 102 -4.95 -21.76 -5.53
CA ILE A 102 -6.28 -22.37 -5.67
C ILE A 102 -6.22 -23.66 -6.47
N GLN A 103 -5.51 -23.65 -7.61
CA GLN A 103 -5.33 -24.86 -8.43
C GLN A 103 -4.65 -25.97 -7.64
N TRP A 104 -3.57 -25.66 -6.92
CA TRP A 104 -2.84 -26.63 -6.11
C TRP A 104 -3.72 -27.27 -5.02
N TYR A 105 -4.61 -26.50 -4.38
CA TYR A 105 -5.58 -27.06 -3.43
C TYR A 105 -6.59 -27.99 -4.09
N ALA A 106 -7.06 -27.67 -5.30
CA ALA A 106 -7.96 -28.54 -6.07
C ALA A 106 -7.28 -29.87 -6.42
N ASP A 107 -6.08 -29.81 -7.01
CA ASP A 107 -5.30 -30.98 -7.42
C ASP A 107 -5.01 -31.91 -6.22
N ARG A 108 -4.70 -31.31 -5.05
CA ARG A 108 -4.42 -32.06 -3.82
C ARG A 108 -5.66 -32.75 -3.25
N ASN A 109 -6.83 -32.14 -3.39
CA ASN A 109 -8.09 -32.73 -2.93
C ASN A 109 -8.50 -33.92 -3.82
N GLU A 110 -8.27 -33.82 -5.13
CA GLU A 110 -8.50 -34.91 -6.07
C GLU A 110 -7.61 -36.13 -5.79
N MET A 111 -6.31 -35.91 -5.50
CA MET A 111 -5.40 -37.00 -5.13
C MET A 111 -5.86 -37.74 -3.87
N LYS A 112 -6.35 -37.02 -2.86
CA LYS A 112 -6.88 -37.64 -1.62
C LYS A 112 -8.16 -38.43 -1.89
N LYS A 113 -9.06 -37.91 -2.73
CA LYS A 113 -10.29 -38.60 -3.11
C LYS A 113 -10.00 -39.88 -3.90
N ASN A 114 -9.03 -39.87 -4.79
CA ASN A 114 -8.70 -41.04 -5.60
C ASN A 114 -8.05 -42.17 -4.77
N GLN A 115 -7.27 -41.83 -3.74
CA GLN A 115 -6.71 -42.81 -2.80
C GLN A 115 -7.78 -43.48 -1.91
N SER A 116 -8.81 -42.74 -1.48
CA SER A 116 -9.89 -43.33 -0.67
C SER A 116 -10.80 -44.28 -1.46
N HIS A 117 -10.91 -44.12 -2.78
CA HIS A 117 -11.65 -45.04 -3.64
C HIS A 117 -10.88 -46.34 -3.93
N GLN A 118 -9.54 -46.32 -3.92
CA GLN A 118 -8.72 -47.52 -4.09
C GLN A 118 -8.55 -48.37 -2.83
N GLY A 119 -8.82 -47.83 -1.64
CA GLY A 119 -8.80 -48.59 -0.37
C GLY A 119 -10.10 -49.30 -0.01
N HIS A 120 -11.14 -49.16 -0.83
CA HIS A 120 -12.49 -49.74 -0.62
C HIS A 120 -12.87 -50.82 -1.66
N LEU A 121 -11.94 -51.18 -2.56
CA LEU A 121 -11.99 -52.35 -3.44
C LEU A 121 -10.97 -53.39 -2.97
#